data_AF-A0A0C5W286-F1
#
_entry.id   AF-A0A0C5W286-F1
#
_cell.length_a   1.000
_cell.length_b   1.000
_cell.length_c   1.000
_cell.angle_alpha   90.00
_cell.angle_beta   90.00
_cell.angle_gamma   90.00
#
_symmetry.space_group_name_H-M   'P 1'
#
loop_
_entity.id
_entity.type
_entity.pdbx_description
1 polymer ?
#
loop_
_entity_poly.entity_id
_entity_poly.type
_entity_poly.pdbx_seq_one_letter_code
_entity_poly.pdbx_strand_id
1 'polypeptide(L)'
;MVEDIYSRKIVRWEVYESESGEQAAALMQRTVMTEQCFRTPLVLHSDNGSPMRSATLQAKLCELGVTPSHSRPRVSNDNPFSESLFRTLKYRPQWPSSGFNNLDDARSWVKNFVEWYNEEHRHSRIGFVTPEQRHRNEDTEILAKRKTVFEQAKTRNPERWSDKIRKCEPAGPVMLNPEKPDINEQLEQAA
;
A
#
# COMPACT_ATOMS: atom_id res chain seq x y z
N MET A 1 -0.90 -9.94 4.82
CA MET A 1 -0.43 -9.25 3.61
C MET A 1 0.49 -8.13 4.03
N VAL A 2 1.48 -7.79 3.21
CA VAL A 2 2.40 -6.66 3.41
C VAL A 2 2.21 -5.71 2.23
N GLU A 3 1.91 -4.45 2.52
CA GLU A 3 1.70 -3.38 1.54
C GLU A 3 2.86 -2.37 1.63
N ASP A 4 3.42 -2.00 0.48
CA ASP A 4 4.24 -0.80 0.37
C ASP A 4 3.33 0.44 0.29
N ILE A 5 3.38 1.30 1.31
CA ILE A 5 2.53 2.48 1.41
C ILE A 5 2.83 3.53 0.33
N TYR A 6 4.06 3.54 -0.21
CA TYR A 6 4.46 4.49 -1.25
C TYR A 6 3.74 4.17 -2.56
N SER A 7 3.85 2.94 -3.03
CA SER A 7 3.29 2.50 -4.31
C SER A 7 1.88 1.93 -4.23
N ARG A 8 1.43 1.54 -3.02
CA ARG A 8 0.27 0.68 -2.76
C ARG A 8 0.47 -0.78 -3.10
N LYS A 9 1.64 -1.21 -3.55
CA LYS A 9 1.86 -2.58 -3.99
C LYS A 9 1.72 -3.54 -2.82
N ILE A 10 1.00 -4.64 -3.01
CA ILE A 10 1.07 -5.78 -2.11
C ILE A 10 2.37 -6.51 -2.43
N VAL A 11 3.42 -6.25 -1.65
CA VAL A 11 4.76 -6.81 -1.87
C VAL A 11 4.84 -8.28 -1.47
N ARG A 12 4.01 -8.70 -0.51
CA ARG A 12 3.95 -10.10 -0.08
C ARG A 12 2.61 -10.47 0.55
N TRP A 13 2.21 -11.72 0.38
CA TRP A 13 1.05 -12.30 1.05
C TRP A 13 1.29 -13.80 1.25
N GLU A 14 0.76 -14.34 2.33
CA GLU A 14 0.70 -15.77 2.62
C GLU A 14 -0.60 -16.05 3.38
N VAL A 15 -1.14 -17.26 3.24
CA VAL A 15 -2.38 -17.72 3.89
C VAL A 15 -2.12 -19.03 4.62
N TYR A 16 -2.49 -19.05 5.89
CA TYR A 16 -2.27 -20.12 6.85
C TYR A 16 -3.57 -20.44 7.60
N GLU A 17 -3.67 -21.65 8.15
CA GLU A 17 -4.84 -22.09 8.95
C GLU A 17 -4.92 -21.39 10.31
N SER A 18 -3.76 -21.01 10.85
CA SER A 18 -3.62 -20.33 12.13
C SER A 18 -2.56 -19.24 12.00
N GLU A 19 -2.63 -18.24 12.88
CA GLU A 19 -1.64 -17.17 12.93
C GLU A 19 -0.50 -17.54 13.87
N SER A 20 0.75 -17.37 13.43
CA SER A 20 1.95 -17.63 14.23
C SER A 20 3.03 -16.56 14.04
N GLY A 21 3.83 -16.32 15.09
CA GLY A 21 4.97 -15.41 15.04
C GLY A 21 6.07 -15.89 14.09
N GLU A 22 6.26 -17.21 14.00
CA GLU A 22 7.20 -17.88 13.11
C GLU A 22 6.81 -17.67 11.64
N GLN A 23 5.51 -17.81 11.33
CA GLN A 23 4.99 -17.54 9.99
C GLN A 23 5.15 -16.07 9.63
N ALA A 24 4.85 -15.15 10.55
CA ALA A 24 5.07 -13.72 10.34
C ALA A 24 6.56 -13.39 10.11
N ALA A 25 7.46 -13.99 10.88
CA ALA A 25 8.90 -13.83 10.72
C ALA A 25 9.38 -14.35 9.35
N ALA A 26 8.92 -15.53 8.94
CA ALA A 26 9.25 -16.10 7.64
C ALA A 26 8.71 -15.25 6.48
N LEU A 27 7.47 -14.74 6.59
CA LEU A 27 6.86 -13.82 5.65
C LEU A 27 7.74 -12.57 5.47
N MET A 28 8.16 -11.94 6.57
CA MET A 28 9.01 -10.74 6.53
C MET A 28 10.38 -11.01 5.93
N GLN A 29 11.02 -12.12 6.31
CA GLN A 29 12.30 -12.52 5.72
C GLN A 29 12.18 -12.67 4.20
N ARG A 30 11.17 -13.41 3.72
CA ARG A 30 10.97 -13.58 2.27
C ARG A 30 10.65 -12.27 1.58
N THR A 31 9.86 -11.40 2.21
CA THR A 31 9.52 -10.07 1.67
C THR A 31 10.79 -9.26 1.45
N VAL A 32 11.64 -9.14 2.46
CA VAL A 32 12.89 -8.36 2.40
C VAL A 32 13.86 -8.91 1.34
N MET A 33 13.93 -10.23 1.19
CA MET A 33 14.76 -10.87 0.16
C MET A 33 14.22 -10.63 -1.25
N THR A 34 12.91 -10.78 -1.47
CA THR A 34 12.27 -10.56 -2.77
C THR A 34 12.37 -9.10 -3.22
N GLU A 35 12.16 -8.16 -2.29
CA GLU A 35 12.24 -6.72 -2.54
C GLU A 35 13.68 -6.18 -2.48
N GLN A 36 14.68 -7.06 -2.30
CA GLN A 36 16.11 -6.73 -2.28
C GLN A 36 16.49 -5.59 -1.31
N CYS A 37 15.80 -5.52 -0.17
CA CYS A 37 15.92 -4.42 0.79
C CYS A 37 16.53 -4.86 2.13
N PHE A 38 17.37 -5.90 2.12
CA PHE A 38 18.04 -6.40 3.32
C PHE A 38 18.94 -5.33 3.95
N ARG A 39 18.72 -5.08 5.26
CA ARG A 39 19.40 -4.03 6.03
C ARG A 39 19.19 -2.60 5.50
N THR A 40 18.20 -2.41 4.64
CA THR A 40 17.71 -1.07 4.32
C THR A 40 16.87 -0.59 5.50
N PRO A 41 17.04 0.67 5.98
CA PRO A 41 16.25 1.20 7.07
C PRO A 41 14.78 1.32 6.65
N LEU A 42 13.98 0.34 7.05
CA LEU A 42 12.55 0.25 6.77
C LEU A 42 11.75 0.26 8.06
N VAL A 43 10.52 0.74 7.98
CA VAL A 43 9.56 0.70 9.10
C VAL A 43 8.44 -0.28 8.74
N LEU A 44 8.26 -1.30 9.56
CA LEU A 44 7.07 -2.15 9.49
C LEU A 44 6.02 -1.59 10.44
N HIS A 45 4.95 -1.02 9.90
CA HIS A 45 3.81 -0.61 10.71
C HIS A 45 2.76 -1.73 10.75
N SER A 46 2.44 -2.20 11.95
CA SER A 46 1.43 -3.24 12.15
C SER A 46 0.43 -2.86 13.24
N ASP A 47 -0.70 -3.57 13.26
CA ASP A 47 -1.59 -3.54 14.41
C ASP A 47 -0.97 -4.27 15.62
N ASN A 48 -1.77 -4.35 16.68
CA ASN A 48 -1.41 -4.94 17.96
C ASN A 48 -1.77 -6.44 18.08
N GLY A 49 -1.93 -7.15 16.95
CA GLY A 49 -2.21 -8.58 16.94
C GLY A 49 -1.13 -9.40 17.67
N SER A 50 -1.54 -10.55 18.23
CA SER A 50 -0.63 -11.46 18.96
C SER A 50 0.61 -11.87 18.14
N PRO A 51 0.49 -12.27 16.85
CA PRO A 51 1.65 -12.62 16.02
C PRO A 51 2.60 -11.43 15.80
N MET A 52 2.03 -10.23 15.65
CA MET A 52 2.78 -8.99 15.40
C MET A 52 3.60 -8.55 16.62
N ARG A 53 3.21 -9.00 17.82
CA ARG A 53 3.92 -8.75 19.08
C ARG A 53 4.84 -9.90 19.49
N SER A 54 4.89 -10.99 18.74
CA SER A 54 5.71 -12.15 19.10
C SER A 54 7.21 -11.81 19.18
N ALA A 55 7.89 -12.39 20.17
CA ALA A 55 9.34 -12.22 20.31
C ALA A 55 10.10 -12.74 19.07
N THR A 56 9.61 -13.83 18.46
CA THR A 56 10.14 -14.42 17.22
C THR A 56 10.14 -13.40 16.08
N LEU A 57 9.03 -12.69 15.86
CA LEU A 57 8.95 -11.67 14.82
C LEU A 57 9.87 -10.48 15.14
N GLN A 58 9.86 -9.97 16.38
CA GLN A 58 10.69 -8.83 16.78
C GLN A 58 12.19 -9.11 16.58
N ALA A 59 12.65 -10.29 16.98
CA ALA A 59 14.03 -10.72 16.77
C ALA A 59 14.38 -10.77 15.28
N LYS A 60 13.48 -11.31 14.44
CA LYS A 60 13.69 -11.37 12.99
C LYS A 60 13.71 -9.98 12.33
N LEU A 61 12.84 -9.06 12.76
CA LEU A 61 12.84 -7.69 12.24
C LEU A 61 14.15 -6.97 12.54
N CYS A 62 14.67 -7.15 13.77
CA CYS A 62 15.97 -6.61 14.16
C CYS A 62 17.11 -7.17 13.27
N GLU A 63 17.12 -8.48 13.02
CA GLU A 63 18.11 -9.14 12.13
C GLU A 63 18.06 -8.59 10.69
N LEU A 64 16.85 -8.33 10.19
CA LEU A 64 16.62 -7.79 8.83
C LEU A 64 16.91 -6.29 8.70
N GLY A 65 17.13 -5.58 9.82
CA GLY A 65 17.28 -4.12 9.84
C GLY A 65 15.97 -3.35 9.71
N VAL A 66 14.83 -3.98 10.03
CA VAL A 66 13.50 -3.39 9.95
C VAL A 66 13.06 -2.92 11.34
N THR A 67 12.65 -1.65 11.45
CA THR A 67 12.15 -1.06 12.69
C THR A 67 10.65 -1.33 12.83
N PRO A 68 10.21 -2.04 13.89
CA PRO A 68 8.79 -2.22 14.14
C PRO A 68 8.14 -0.91 14.61
N SER A 69 6.94 -0.65 14.11
CA SER A 69 6.06 0.43 14.55
C SER A 69 4.68 -0.16 14.79
N HIS A 70 4.05 0.19 15.91
CA HIS A 70 2.72 -0.33 16.27
C HIS A 70 1.71 0.80 16.39
N SER A 71 0.48 0.52 16.00
CA SER A 71 -0.67 1.36 16.30
C SER A 71 -0.80 1.64 17.81
N ARG A 72 -1.23 2.85 18.18
CA ARG A 72 -1.39 3.20 19.61
C ARG A 72 -2.47 2.32 20.24
N PRO A 73 -2.32 1.95 21.52
CA PRO A 73 -3.37 1.23 22.24
C PRO A 73 -4.69 2.02 22.19
N ARG A 74 -5.78 1.34 21.83
CA ARG A 74 -7.16 1.87 21.78
C ARG A 74 -7.45 2.91 20.68
N VAL A 75 -6.66 2.95 19.60
CA VAL A 75 -6.94 3.76 18.40
C VAL A 75 -7.14 2.83 17.20
N SER A 76 -8.39 2.59 16.79
CA SER A 76 -8.72 1.71 15.65
C SER A 76 -8.16 2.24 14.32
N ASN A 77 -8.02 3.56 14.18
CA ASN A 77 -7.74 4.21 12.90
C ASN A 77 -6.23 4.37 12.58
N ASP A 78 -5.34 3.75 13.36
CA ASP A 78 -3.89 3.94 13.19
C ASP A 78 -3.31 3.08 12.03
N ASN A 79 -4.09 2.18 11.41
CA ASN A 79 -3.66 1.40 10.23
C ASN A 79 -4.59 1.60 8.99
N PRO A 80 -4.81 2.83 8.52
CA PRO A 80 -5.80 3.15 7.49
C PRO A 80 -5.48 2.53 6.13
N PHE A 81 -4.20 2.24 5.87
CA PHE A 81 -3.75 1.64 4.61
C PHE A 81 -4.15 0.16 4.53
N SER A 82 -3.82 -0.62 5.56
CA SER A 82 -4.24 -2.03 5.62
C SER A 82 -5.77 -2.15 5.64
N GLU A 83 -6.49 -1.28 6.38
CA GLU A 83 -7.95 -1.27 6.37
C GLU A 83 -8.53 -1.00 4.96
N SER A 84 -7.97 -0.01 4.25
CA SER A 84 -8.38 0.30 2.88
C SER A 84 -8.08 -0.85 1.91
N LEU A 85 -6.96 -1.55 2.09
CA LEU A 85 -6.61 -2.73 1.32
C LEU A 85 -7.63 -3.86 1.57
N PHE A 86 -7.90 -4.21 2.84
CA PHE A 86 -8.88 -5.25 3.18
C PHE A 86 -10.30 -4.90 2.75
N ARG A 87 -10.67 -3.61 2.75
CA ARG A 87 -11.94 -3.17 2.17
C ARG A 87 -11.97 -3.41 0.67
N THR A 88 -10.92 -3.03 -0.06
CA THR A 88 -10.83 -3.30 -1.52
C THR A 88 -10.97 -4.79 -1.80
N LEU A 89 -10.31 -5.63 -0.99
CA LEU A 89 -10.36 -7.08 -1.09
C LEU A 89 -11.78 -7.64 -0.91
N LYS A 90 -12.49 -7.22 0.13
CA LYS A 90 -13.84 -7.72 0.45
C LYS A 90 -14.95 -7.22 -0.47
N TYR A 91 -14.78 -6.05 -1.07
CA TYR A 91 -15.82 -5.43 -1.94
C TYR A 91 -15.69 -5.85 -3.41
N ARG A 92 -14.76 -6.76 -3.74
CA ARG A 92 -14.65 -7.30 -5.09
C ARG A 92 -15.82 -8.23 -5.39
N PRO A 93 -16.39 -8.19 -6.61
CA PRO A 93 -17.49 -9.09 -7.00
C PRO A 93 -17.14 -10.59 -6.87
N GLN A 94 -15.86 -10.93 -6.99
CA GLN A 94 -15.36 -12.30 -6.87
C GLN A 94 -15.10 -12.73 -5.42
N TRP A 95 -15.36 -11.88 -4.42
CA TRP A 95 -15.21 -12.23 -3.01
C TRP A 95 -16.18 -13.37 -2.67
N PRO A 96 -15.69 -14.53 -2.16
CA PRO A 96 -16.55 -15.65 -1.84
C PRO A 96 -17.24 -15.38 -0.49
N SER A 97 -18.42 -14.78 -0.56
CA SER A 97 -19.24 -14.46 0.62
C SER A 97 -19.66 -15.69 1.43
N SER A 98 -19.73 -16.86 0.79
CA SER A 98 -19.99 -18.16 1.43
C SER A 98 -18.76 -18.80 2.09
N GLY A 99 -17.58 -18.17 2.01
CA GLY A 99 -16.31 -18.73 2.47
C GLY A 99 -15.62 -19.63 1.44
N PHE A 100 -14.50 -20.21 1.86
CA PHE A 100 -13.66 -21.11 1.05
C PHE A 100 -13.87 -22.57 1.49
N ASN A 101 -13.80 -23.53 0.55
CA ASN A 101 -13.98 -24.95 0.89
C ASN A 101 -12.76 -25.52 1.59
N ASN A 102 -11.57 -25.05 1.24
CA ASN A 102 -10.30 -25.48 1.79
C ASN A 102 -9.26 -24.34 1.73
N LEU A 103 -8.09 -24.57 2.34
CA LEU A 103 -7.02 -23.59 2.41
C LEU A 103 -6.40 -23.25 1.05
N ASP A 104 -6.37 -24.19 0.11
CA ASP A 104 -5.78 -23.99 -1.21
C ASP A 104 -6.69 -23.15 -2.12
N ASP A 105 -8.01 -23.26 -1.96
CA ASP A 105 -8.99 -22.36 -2.58
C ASP A 105 -8.74 -20.91 -2.11
N ALA A 106 -8.52 -20.72 -0.80
CA ALA A 106 -8.21 -19.41 -0.23
C ALA A 106 -6.88 -18.84 -0.76
N ARG A 107 -5.84 -19.67 -0.83
CA ARG A 107 -4.54 -19.29 -1.40
C ARG A 107 -4.66 -18.90 -2.88
N SER A 108 -5.36 -19.71 -3.67
CA SER A 108 -5.56 -19.46 -5.10
C SER A 108 -6.34 -18.17 -5.34
N TRP A 109 -7.37 -17.93 -4.54
CA TRP A 109 -8.13 -16.68 -4.60
C TRP A 109 -7.29 -15.46 -4.24
N VAL A 110 -6.54 -15.53 -3.13
CA VAL A 110 -5.67 -14.41 -2.72
C VAL A 110 -4.59 -14.14 -3.76
N LYS A 111 -4.01 -15.19 -4.37
CA LYS A 111 -3.07 -15.04 -5.50
C LYS A 111 -3.67 -14.22 -6.63
N ASN A 112 -4.83 -14.64 -7.13
CA ASN A 112 -5.51 -13.96 -8.23
C ASN A 112 -5.89 -12.52 -7.86
N PHE A 113 -6.31 -12.30 -6.60
CA PHE A 113 -6.59 -10.95 -6.10
C PHE A 113 -5.34 -10.07 -6.12
N VAL A 114 -4.20 -10.56 -5.64
CA VAL A 114 -2.95 -9.80 -5.58
C VAL A 114 -2.41 -9.49 -6.97
N GLU A 115 -2.44 -10.46 -7.88
CA GLU A 115 -2.04 -10.26 -9.29
C GLU A 115 -2.89 -9.15 -9.93
N TRP A 116 -4.21 -9.24 -9.82
CA TRP A 116 -5.11 -8.20 -10.30
C TRP A 116 -4.86 -6.84 -9.62
N TYR A 117 -4.69 -6.83 -8.30
CA TYR A 117 -4.54 -5.59 -7.54
C TYR A 117 -3.24 -4.86 -7.90
N ASN A 118 -2.14 -5.59 -8.07
CA ASN A 118 -0.85 -4.99 -8.40
C ASN A 118 -0.76 -4.58 -9.87
N GLU A 119 -1.25 -5.41 -10.80
CA GLU A 119 -0.97 -5.26 -12.24
C GLU A 119 -2.12 -4.64 -13.04
N GLU A 120 -3.36 -4.67 -12.55
CA GLU A 120 -4.54 -4.18 -13.30
C GLU A 120 -5.31 -3.07 -12.59
N HIS A 121 -5.39 -3.11 -11.26
CA HIS A 121 -6.18 -2.15 -10.49
C HIS A 121 -5.58 -0.75 -10.55
N ARG A 122 -6.29 0.18 -11.18
CA ARG A 122 -5.89 1.60 -11.22
C ARG A 122 -6.27 2.30 -9.91
N HIS A 123 -5.28 2.47 -9.04
CA HIS A 123 -5.53 2.93 -7.68
C HIS A 123 -5.64 4.47 -7.60
N SER A 124 -6.72 4.97 -7.02
CA SER A 124 -7.08 6.40 -7.07
C SER A 124 -6.11 7.31 -6.32
N ARG A 125 -5.56 6.85 -5.19
CA ARG A 125 -4.60 7.62 -4.36
C ARG A 125 -3.25 7.87 -5.03
N ILE A 126 -2.94 7.11 -6.08
CA ILE A 126 -1.69 7.22 -6.84
C ILE A 126 -1.95 7.72 -8.26
N GLY A 127 -3.08 8.40 -8.47
CA GLY A 127 -3.40 8.98 -9.77
C GLY A 127 -3.81 7.95 -10.81
N PHE A 128 -4.45 6.83 -10.44
CA PHE A 128 -4.97 5.82 -11.39
C PHE A 128 -3.90 5.18 -12.30
N VAL A 129 -2.68 5.08 -11.81
CA VAL A 129 -1.71 4.07 -12.26
C VAL A 129 -1.90 2.79 -11.44
N THR A 130 -1.31 1.68 -11.87
CA THR A 130 -1.35 0.44 -11.08
C THR A 130 -0.30 0.50 -9.96
N PRO A 131 -0.51 -0.20 -8.82
CA PRO A 131 0.47 -0.26 -7.77
C PRO A 131 1.85 -0.70 -8.26
N GLU A 132 1.90 -1.67 -9.17
CA GLU A 132 3.16 -2.15 -9.75
C GLU A 132 3.85 -1.07 -10.60
N GLN A 133 3.12 -0.35 -11.46
CA GLN A 133 3.66 0.75 -12.27
C GLN A 133 4.33 1.81 -11.40
N ARG A 134 3.68 2.17 -10.29
CA ARG A 134 4.26 3.15 -9.36
C ARG A 134 5.46 2.58 -8.62
N HIS A 135 5.41 1.33 -8.21
CA HIS A 135 6.53 0.67 -7.56
C HIS A 135 7.78 0.60 -8.46
N ARG A 136 7.58 0.47 -9.77
CA ARG A 136 8.66 0.55 -10.79
C ARG A 136 9.02 1.98 -11.21
N ASN A 137 8.40 3.00 -10.60
CA ASN A 137 8.58 4.43 -10.91
C ASN A 137 8.18 4.83 -12.35
N GLU A 138 7.27 4.08 -12.96
CA GLU A 138 6.73 4.36 -14.31
C GLU A 138 5.61 5.41 -14.29
N ASP A 139 5.12 5.77 -13.10
CA ASP A 139 3.95 6.63 -12.92
C ASP A 139 4.15 8.03 -13.52
N THR A 140 5.36 8.58 -13.44
CA THR A 140 5.72 9.88 -14.01
C THR A 140 5.49 9.94 -15.52
N GLU A 141 5.97 8.96 -16.27
CA GLU A 141 5.80 8.93 -17.72
C GLU A 141 4.33 8.69 -18.11
N ILE A 142 3.66 7.77 -17.41
CA ILE A 142 2.25 7.44 -17.66
C ILE A 142 1.35 8.67 -17.44
N LEU A 143 1.59 9.41 -16.36
CA LEU A 143 0.81 10.59 -16.00
C LEU A 143 1.09 11.76 -16.94
N ALA A 144 2.34 11.95 -17.38
CA ALA A 144 2.68 12.93 -18.40
C ALA A 144 1.95 12.66 -19.73
N LYS A 145 1.98 11.40 -20.22
CA LYS A 145 1.22 10.99 -21.43
C LYS A 145 -0.27 11.26 -21.27
N ARG A 146 -0.83 10.96 -20.09
CA ARG A 146 -2.25 11.19 -19.79
C ARG A 146 -2.62 12.67 -19.80
N LYS A 147 -1.74 13.53 -19.27
CA LYS A 147 -1.93 14.99 -19.31
C LYS A 147 -2.08 15.46 -20.76
N THR A 148 -1.17 15.05 -21.64
CA THR A 148 -1.24 15.38 -23.08
C THR A 148 -2.56 14.94 -23.72
N VAL A 149 -3.04 13.73 -23.41
CA VAL A 149 -4.33 13.23 -23.93
C VAL A 149 -5.51 14.10 -23.45
N PHE A 150 -5.53 14.48 -22.17
CA PHE A 150 -6.58 15.34 -21.63
C PHE A 150 -6.55 16.75 -22.20
N GLU A 151 -5.36 17.33 -22.40
CA GLU A 151 -5.21 18.64 -23.04
C GLU A 151 -5.72 18.60 -24.49
N GLN A 152 -5.31 17.59 -25.27
CA GLN A 152 -5.80 17.41 -26.65
C GLN A 152 -7.30 17.16 -26.74
N ALA A 153 -7.88 16.43 -25.78
CA ALA A 153 -9.31 16.17 -25.72
C ALA A 153 -10.09 17.43 -25.35
N LYS A 154 -9.55 18.25 -24.44
CA LYS A 154 -10.11 19.56 -24.07
C LYS A 154 -10.08 20.53 -25.25
N THR A 155 -8.97 20.62 -25.96
CA THR A 155 -8.86 21.47 -27.16
C THR A 155 -9.87 21.09 -28.24
N ARG A 156 -10.17 19.79 -28.42
CA ARG A 156 -11.13 19.32 -29.43
C ARG A 156 -12.60 19.58 -29.08
N ASN A 157 -12.97 19.56 -27.81
CA ASN A 157 -14.37 19.67 -27.37
C ASN A 157 -14.47 20.53 -26.11
N PRO A 158 -14.16 21.84 -26.17
CA PRO A 158 -14.03 22.69 -24.98
C PRO A 158 -15.30 22.73 -24.12
N GLU A 159 -16.49 22.64 -24.73
CA GLU A 159 -17.79 22.64 -24.05
C GLU A 159 -18.01 21.42 -23.14
N ARG A 160 -17.24 20.34 -23.31
CA ARG A 160 -17.32 19.13 -22.46
C ARG A 160 -16.48 19.22 -21.18
N TRP A 161 -15.69 20.27 -21.02
CA TRP A 161 -14.70 20.37 -19.94
C TRP A 161 -14.95 21.59 -19.07
N SER A 162 -14.78 21.42 -17.76
CA SER A 162 -14.54 22.55 -16.86
C SER A 162 -13.20 23.23 -17.19
N ASP A 163 -12.98 24.44 -16.68
CA ASP A 163 -11.75 25.21 -16.92
C ASP A 163 -10.46 24.45 -16.61
N LYS A 164 -10.48 23.50 -15.68
CA LYS A 164 -9.30 22.69 -15.31
C LYS A 164 -9.44 21.24 -15.78
N ILE A 165 -8.34 20.69 -16.30
CA ILE A 165 -8.20 19.24 -16.53
C ILE A 165 -7.92 18.52 -15.21
N ARG A 166 -8.12 17.21 -15.19
CA ARG A 166 -7.82 16.37 -14.02
C ARG A 166 -6.33 16.42 -13.67
N LYS A 167 -6.01 16.48 -12.37
CA LYS A 167 -4.63 16.42 -11.85
C LYS A 167 -3.94 15.13 -12.33
N CYS A 168 -2.82 15.29 -13.03
CA CYS A 168 -1.99 14.22 -13.59
C CYS A 168 -0.53 14.37 -13.13
N GLU A 169 -0.33 14.73 -11.86
CA GLU A 169 1.00 14.77 -11.26
C GLU A 169 1.23 13.48 -10.46
N PRO A 170 2.45 12.93 -10.42
CA PRO A 170 2.79 11.81 -9.55
C PRO A 170 2.43 12.11 -8.11
N ALA A 171 1.92 11.11 -7.38
CA ALA A 171 1.71 11.29 -5.95
C ALA A 171 3.08 11.37 -5.25
N GLY A 172 3.22 12.34 -4.35
CA GLY A 172 4.47 12.57 -3.61
C GLY A 172 4.78 11.52 -2.54
N PRO A 173 5.72 11.82 -1.63
CA PRO A 173 6.02 10.94 -0.51
C PRO A 173 4.80 10.73 0.40
N VAL A 174 4.71 9.54 1.01
CA VAL A 174 3.62 9.15 1.90
C VAL A 174 4.21 8.91 3.29
N MET A 175 3.62 9.53 4.30
CA MET A 175 3.97 9.32 5.71
C MET A 175 2.81 8.66 6.44
N LEU A 176 3.12 7.68 7.29
CA LEU A 176 2.15 7.02 8.18
C LEU A 176 1.63 8.00 9.24
N ASN A 177 2.54 8.74 9.87
CA ASN A 177 2.26 9.81 10.81
C ASN A 177 2.99 11.06 10.33
N PRO A 178 2.33 11.99 9.62
CA PRO A 178 2.96 13.26 9.29
C PRO A 178 3.32 13.98 10.59
N GLU A 179 4.56 14.47 10.68
CA GLU A 179 4.91 15.39 11.75
C GLU A 179 3.96 16.60 11.67
N LYS A 180 3.43 17.04 12.81
CA LYS A 180 2.70 18.32 12.82
C LYS A 180 3.71 19.37 12.34
N PRO A 181 3.36 20.23 11.37
CA PRO A 181 4.27 21.28 10.94
C PRO A 181 4.71 22.06 12.18
N ASP A 182 6.01 22.31 12.27
CA ASP A 182 6.58 23.09 13.37
C ASP A 182 5.87 24.44 13.38
N ILE A 183 5.26 24.80 14.51
CA ILE A 183 4.40 25.99 14.64
C ILE A 183 5.22 27.25 14.31
N ASN A 184 6.55 27.18 14.40
CA ASN A 184 7.47 28.26 14.04
C ASN A 184 7.59 28.52 12.53
N GLU A 185 7.46 27.52 11.65
CA GLU A 185 7.51 27.75 10.18
C GLU A 185 6.26 28.47 9.66
N GLN A 186 5.11 28.32 10.35
CA GLN A 186 3.87 29.03 9.99
C GLN A 186 3.89 30.51 10.38
N LEU A 187 4.70 30.90 11.37
CA LEU A 187 4.85 32.30 11.80
C LEU A 187 5.80 33.08 10.87
N GLU A 188 6.82 32.44 10.30
CA GLU A 188 7.73 33.08 9.34
C GLU A 188 7.11 33.27 7.94
N GLN A 189 6.12 32.49 7.56
CA GLN A 189 5.39 32.69 6.29
C GLN A 189 4.21 33.67 6.39
N ALA A 190 3.87 34.12 7.60
CA ALA A 190 2.79 35.06 7.89
C ALA A 190 3.27 36.44 8.38
N ALA A 191 4.59 36.65 8.45
CA ALA A 191 5.25 37.92 8.77
C ALA A 191 5.87 38.55 7.51
#